data_AF-A0A8T1DTK8-F1
#
_entry.id   AF-A0A8T1DTK8-F1
#
_cell.length_a   1.000
_cell.length_b   1.000
_cell.length_c   1.000
_cell.angle_alpha   90.00
_cell.angle_beta   90.00
_cell.angle_gamma   90.00
#
_symmetry.space_group_name_H-M   'P 1'
#
loop_
_entity.id
_entity.type
_entity.pdbx_description
1 polymer ?
#
loop_
_entity_poly.entity_id
_entity_poly.type
_entity_poly.pdbx_seq_one_letter_code
_entity_poly.pdbx_strand_id
1 'polypeptide(L)'
;METTRKYTNLAPVCEETITHDMELITKAAEKNIGAELPEDFGVILDDCTFGSEHYMAVASFVSALFRFLLPYEDDLDQVQLLMKHLRTIKQAAKLRLKTPLNPNCAK
;
A
#
# COMPACT_ATOMS: atom_id res chain seq x y z
N MET A 1 -2.10 -8.78 -29.82
CA MET A 1 -2.73 -7.52 -29.34
C MET A 1 -4.18 -7.35 -29.82
N GLU A 2 -4.66 -8.10 -30.83
CA GLU A 2 -6.08 -8.04 -31.27
C GLU A 2 -7.11 -8.60 -30.26
N THR A 3 -6.69 -9.45 -29.33
CA THR A 3 -7.59 -10.17 -28.41
C THR A 3 -8.25 -9.28 -27.36
N THR A 4 -7.67 -8.12 -27.04
CA THR A 4 -8.21 -7.15 -26.06
C THR A 4 -9.12 -6.10 -26.69
N ARG A 5 -9.10 -5.92 -28.01
CA ARG A 5 -9.89 -4.88 -28.72
C ARG A 5 -11.40 -5.07 -28.56
N LYS A 6 -11.86 -6.32 -28.47
CA LYS A 6 -13.28 -6.65 -28.28
C LYS A 6 -13.88 -6.16 -26.96
N TYR A 7 -13.05 -5.72 -26.02
CA TYR A 7 -13.48 -5.25 -24.69
C TYR A 7 -13.43 -3.73 -24.52
N THR A 8 -13.07 -2.98 -25.56
CA THR A 8 -13.00 -1.51 -25.49
C THR A 8 -13.75 -0.85 -26.64
N ASN A 9 -14.54 0.17 -26.31
CA ASN A 9 -15.21 1.03 -27.29
C ASN A 9 -14.35 2.23 -27.71
N LEU A 10 -13.13 2.34 -27.17
CA LEU A 10 -12.21 3.41 -27.51
C LEU A 10 -11.63 3.18 -28.91
N ALA A 11 -11.47 4.27 -29.66
CA ALA A 11 -10.68 4.24 -30.89
C ALA A 11 -9.24 3.82 -30.58
N PRO A 12 -8.50 3.29 -31.57
CA PRO A 12 -7.07 3.01 -31.39
C PRO A 12 -6.35 4.30 -30.98
N VAL A 13 -5.74 4.27 -29.80
CA VAL A 13 -4.95 5.36 -29.24
C VAL A 13 -3.58 4.78 -28.86
N CYS A 14 -2.51 5.55 -29.02
CA CYS A 14 -1.18 5.09 -28.64
C CYS A 14 -1.04 5.05 -27.11
N GLU A 15 -0.18 4.15 -26.63
CA GLU A 15 0.04 3.93 -25.19
C GLU A 15 0.49 5.22 -24.50
N GLU A 16 1.31 6.03 -25.17
CA GLU A 16 1.83 7.29 -24.66
C GLU A 16 0.71 8.30 -24.42
N THR A 17 -0.28 8.36 -25.31
CA THR A 17 -1.42 9.30 -25.17
C THR A 17 -2.34 8.85 -24.03
N ILE A 18 -2.66 7.56 -23.94
CA ILE A 18 -3.47 7.03 -22.82
C ILE A 18 -2.77 7.29 -21.49
N THR A 19 -1.46 7.03 -21.41
CA THR A 19 -0.69 7.22 -20.19
C THR A 19 -0.66 8.69 -19.78
N HIS A 20 -0.36 9.59 -20.73
CA HIS A 20 -0.36 11.03 -20.48
C HIS A 20 -1.73 11.54 -20.02
N ASP A 21 -2.81 11.11 -20.66
CA ASP A 21 -4.17 11.52 -20.29
C ASP A 21 -4.54 11.01 -18.89
N MET A 22 -4.17 9.77 -18.55
CA MET A 22 -4.37 9.23 -17.20
C MET A 22 -3.56 9.99 -16.15
N GLU A 23 -2.32 10.40 -16.45
CA GLU A 23 -1.54 11.26 -15.56
C GLU A 23 -2.21 12.62 -15.35
N LEU A 24 -2.75 13.23 -16.41
CA LEU A 24 -3.46 14.50 -16.30
C LEU A 24 -4.72 14.37 -15.43
N ILE A 25 -5.50 13.31 -15.63
CA ILE A 25 -6.69 13.00 -14.81
C ILE A 25 -6.28 12.78 -13.35
N THR A 26 -5.21 12.03 -13.11
CA THR A 26 -4.68 11.77 -11.77
C THR A 26 -4.27 13.06 -11.08
N LYS A 27 -3.47 13.91 -11.73
CA LYS A 27 -3.06 15.22 -11.19
C LYS A 27 -4.24 16.13 -10.90
N ALA A 28 -5.25 16.15 -11.78
CA ALA A 28 -6.46 16.94 -11.57
C ALA A 28 -7.27 16.42 -10.36
N ALA A 29 -7.39 15.10 -10.22
CA ALA A 29 -8.06 14.47 -9.08
C ALA A 29 -7.31 14.74 -7.76
N GLU A 30 -5.99 14.56 -7.73
CA GLU A 30 -5.14 14.86 -6.58
C GLU A 30 -5.30 16.31 -6.14
N LYS A 31 -5.29 17.25 -7.09
CA LYS A 31 -5.49 18.68 -6.80
C LYS A 31 -6.85 18.96 -6.18
N ASN A 32 -7.92 18.39 -6.73
CA ASN A 32 -9.28 18.62 -6.25
C ASN A 32 -9.48 18.02 -4.85
N ILE A 33 -8.99 16.79 -4.65
CA ILE A 33 -9.04 16.12 -3.35
C ILE A 33 -8.20 16.89 -2.33
N GLY A 34 -6.97 17.29 -2.69
CA GLY A 34 -6.08 18.06 -1.82
C GLY A 34 -6.63 19.43 -1.42
N ALA A 35 -7.53 20.02 -2.22
CA ALA A 35 -8.21 21.26 -1.86
C ALA A 35 -9.34 21.06 -0.82
N GLU A 36 -9.89 19.85 -0.71
CA GLU A 36 -10.91 19.48 0.27
C GLU A 36 -10.30 18.88 1.55
N LEU A 37 -9.11 18.28 1.45
CA LEU A 37 -8.43 17.66 2.57
C LEU A 37 -7.81 18.71 3.54
N PRO A 38 -7.92 18.50 4.86
CA PRO A 38 -7.16 19.30 5.83
C PRO A 38 -5.66 19.28 5.56
N GLU A 39 -4.97 20.39 5.85
CA GLU A 39 -3.50 20.53 5.68
C GLU A 39 -2.73 19.39 6.36
N ASP A 40 -3.31 18.85 7.44
CA ASP A 40 -2.71 17.78 8.19
C ASP A 40 -3.48 16.44 8.10
N PHE A 41 -4.06 16.13 6.94
CA PHE A 41 -4.69 14.84 6.67
C PHE A 41 -3.63 13.79 6.29
N GLY A 42 -3.69 12.63 6.92
CA GLY A 42 -2.88 11.47 6.56
C GLY A 42 -3.72 10.27 6.20
N VAL A 43 -3.19 9.40 5.34
CA VAL A 43 -3.80 8.13 4.95
C VAL A 43 -2.77 7.01 5.07
N ILE A 44 -3.20 5.86 5.59
CA ILE A 44 -2.45 4.61 5.58
C ILE A 44 -3.12 3.68 4.60
N LEU A 45 -2.33 3.16 3.67
CA LEU A 45 -2.71 2.10 2.75
C LEU A 45 -1.97 0.84 3.19
N ASP A 46 -2.70 -0.24 3.47
CA ASP A 46 -2.12 -1.54 3.78
C ASP A 46 -2.70 -2.59 2.84
N ASP A 47 -1.84 -3.15 1.99
CA ASP A 47 -2.23 -4.10 0.97
C ASP A 47 -1.90 -5.51 1.47
N CYS A 48 -2.88 -6.41 1.41
CA CYS A 48 -2.64 -7.82 1.69
C CYS A 48 -3.22 -8.70 0.57
N THR A 49 -2.51 -9.80 0.28
CA THR A 49 -2.96 -10.78 -0.72
C THR A 49 -3.15 -12.11 -0.04
N PHE A 50 -4.30 -12.73 -0.28
CA PHE A 50 -4.69 -14.00 0.29
C PHE A 50 -5.14 -14.95 -0.83
N GLY A 51 -4.27 -15.89 -1.19
CA GLY A 51 -4.51 -16.76 -2.35
C GLY A 51 -4.63 -15.96 -3.64
N SER A 52 -5.80 -15.98 -4.28
CA SER A 52 -6.13 -15.19 -5.48
C SER A 52 -6.88 -13.88 -5.17
N GLU A 53 -7.11 -13.57 -3.90
CA GLU A 53 -7.85 -12.38 -3.47
C GLU A 53 -6.88 -11.28 -3.05
N HIS A 54 -7.16 -10.06 -3.49
CA HIS A 54 -6.39 -8.87 -3.17
C HIS A 54 -7.24 -7.95 -2.30
N TYR A 55 -6.72 -7.63 -1.12
CA TYR A 55 -7.35 -6.75 -0.14
C TYR A 55 -6.48 -5.50 0.02
N MET A 56 -7.14 -4.35 0.13
CA MET A 56 -6.49 -3.08 0.44
C MET A 56 -7.27 -2.42 1.58
N ALA A 57 -6.59 -2.20 2.70
CA ALA A 57 -7.11 -1.43 3.80
C ALA A 57 -6.73 0.04 3.61
N VAL A 58 -7.71 0.93 3.69
CA VAL A 58 -7.52 2.38 3.64
C VAL A 58 -7.99 2.96 4.95
N ALA A 59 -7.08 3.58 5.71
CA ALA A 59 -7.39 4.26 6.95
C ALA A 59 -6.97 5.73 6.86
N SER A 60 -7.87 6.65 7.21
CA SER A 60 -7.55 8.08 7.32
C SER A 60 -7.30 8.46 8.77
N PHE A 61 -6.37 9.39 8.99
CA PHE A 61 -6.10 9.96 10.29
C PHE A 61 -5.89 11.47 10.19
N VAL A 62 -6.26 12.18 11.26
CA VAL A 62 -6.05 13.63 11.39
C VAL A 62 -4.82 13.87 12.27
N SER A 63 -3.97 14.82 11.88
CA SER A 63 -2.61 15.05 12.42
C SER A 63 -2.44 15.35 13.90
N ALA A 64 -3.51 15.60 14.67
CA ALA A 64 -3.35 15.54 16.12
C ALA A 64 -2.72 14.21 16.57
N LEU A 65 -3.04 13.12 15.85
CA LEU A 65 -2.39 11.83 16.02
C LEU A 65 -0.97 11.78 15.43
N PHE A 66 -0.74 12.40 14.27
CA PHE A 66 0.59 12.42 13.64
C PHE A 66 1.59 13.20 14.48
N ARG A 67 1.25 14.38 15.01
CA ARG A 67 2.09 15.13 15.96
C ARG A 67 2.43 14.35 17.22
N PHE A 68 1.54 13.48 17.67
CA PHE A 68 1.80 12.58 18.80
C PHE A 68 2.79 11.46 18.42
N LEU A 69 2.79 11.02 17.16
CA LEU A 69 3.65 9.96 16.64
C LEU A 69 4.97 10.47 16.05
N LEU A 70 5.09 11.76 15.71
CA LEU A 70 6.30 12.41 15.19
C LEU A 70 7.57 12.08 16.02
N PRO A 71 7.54 12.10 17.37
CA PRO A 71 8.73 11.76 18.17
C PRO A 71 9.15 10.29 18.04
N TYR A 72 8.26 9.44 17.54
CA TYR A 72 8.44 7.99 17.43
C TYR A 72 8.66 7.53 15.99
N GLU A 73 8.75 8.43 15.00
CA GLU A 73 8.98 8.03 13.60
C GLU A 73 10.25 7.18 13.45
N ASP A 74 11.37 7.62 14.04
CA ASP A 74 12.64 6.89 14.00
C ASP A 74 12.55 5.50 14.65
N ASP A 75 11.77 5.38 15.73
CA ASP A 75 11.56 4.10 16.42
C ASP A 75 10.63 3.19 15.62
N LEU A 76 9.56 3.74 15.03
CA LEU A 76 8.64 3.02 14.16
C LEU A 76 9.36 2.50 12.92
N ASP A 77 10.23 3.30 12.32
CA ASP A 77 11.07 2.89 11.19
C ASP A 77 12.02 1.76 11.56
N GLN A 78 12.65 1.81 12.72
CA GLN A 78 13.48 0.73 13.23
C GLN A 78 12.67 -0.55 13.47
N VAL A 79 11.47 -0.44 14.06
CA VAL A 79 10.56 -1.58 14.26
C VAL A 79 10.14 -2.15 12.90
N GLN A 80 9.79 -1.32 11.93
CA GLN A 80 9.44 -1.78 10.59
C GLN A 80 10.61 -2.45 9.88
N LEU A 81 11.82 -1.88 9.97
CA LEU A 81 13.04 -2.45 9.42
C LEU A 81 13.34 -3.80 10.05
N LEU A 82 13.21 -3.90 11.38
CA LEU A 82 13.33 -5.15 12.11
C LEU A 82 12.28 -6.16 11.64
N MET A 83 11.02 -5.75 11.50
CA MET A 83 9.93 -6.63 11.03
C MET A 83 10.18 -7.13 9.59
N LYS A 84 10.66 -6.26 8.69
CA LYS A 84 11.08 -6.64 7.33
C LYS A 84 12.24 -7.63 7.38
N HIS A 85 13.23 -7.39 8.25
CA HIS A 85 14.36 -8.30 8.43
C HIS A 85 13.89 -9.67 8.94
N LEU A 86 13.12 -9.69 10.04
CA LEU A 86 12.53 -10.91 10.62
C LEU A 86 11.67 -11.69 9.62
N ARG A 87 10.90 -11.00 8.77
CA ARG A 87 10.08 -11.61 7.71
C ARG A 87 10.94 -12.41 6.71
N THR A 88 12.19 -12.02 6.49
CA THR A 88 13.11 -12.69 5.54
C THR A 88 13.98 -13.77 6.17
N ILE A 89 13.98 -13.91 7.50
CA ILE A 89 14.76 -14.94 8.20
C ILE A 89 14.16 -16.32 7.92
N LYS A 90 14.78 -17.06 6.98
CA LYS A 90 14.45 -18.45 6.60
C LYS A 90 14.64 -19.48 7.73
N GLN A 91 15.18 -19.07 8.88
CA GLN A 91 15.40 -19.93 10.05
C GLN A 91 14.20 -20.00 10.99
N ALA A 92 13.02 -19.47 10.60
CA ALA A 92 11.78 -19.63 11.35
C ALA A 92 11.52 -21.10 11.75
N ALA A 93 11.87 -22.07 10.89
CA ALA A 93 11.80 -23.50 11.21
C ALA A 93 12.76 -23.94 12.35
N LYS A 94 13.95 -23.35 12.46
CA LYS A 94 14.92 -23.60 13.54
C LYS A 94 14.50 -22.90 14.84
N LEU A 95 13.75 -21.79 14.73
CA LEU A 95 13.16 -21.06 15.86
C LEU A 95 11.95 -21.79 16.46
N ARG A 96 11.16 -22.51 15.64
CA ARG A 96 10.08 -23.42 16.08
C ARG A 96 10.57 -24.53 17.01
N LEU A 97 11.84 -24.94 16.90
CA LEU A 97 12.44 -25.95 17.80
C LEU A 97 12.85 -25.37 19.16
N LYS A 98 12.96 -24.04 19.28
CA LYS A 98 13.44 -23.35 20.48
C LYS A 98 12.35 -22.58 21.23
N THR A 99 11.18 -22.42 20.62
CA THR A 99 10.10 -21.60 21.18
C THR A 99 8.78 -22.37 21.07
N PRO A 100 8.00 -22.51 22.16
CA PRO A 100 6.69 -23.17 22.12
C PRO A 100 5.60 -22.33 21.44
N LEU A 101 5.93 -21.07 21.06
CA LEU A 101 5.05 -20.20 20.30
C LEU A 101 4.95 -20.73 18.87
N ASN A 102 3.82 -21.35 18.54
CA ASN A 102 3.44 -21.71 17.19
C ASN A 102 2.96 -20.43 16.47
N PRO A 103 3.69 -19.88 15.50
CA PRO A 103 3.12 -18.87 14.63
C PRO A 103 2.10 -19.60 13.76
N ASN A 104 0.86 -19.68 14.24
CA ASN A 104 -0.27 -19.98 13.39
C ASN A 104 -0.33 -18.86 12.36
N CYS A 105 0.35 -19.05 11.23
CA CYS A 105 -0.08 -18.42 10.00
C CYS A 105 -1.49 -18.95 9.79
N ALA A 106 -2.49 -18.12 10.09
CA ALA A 106 -3.83 -18.33 9.57
C ALA A 106 -3.64 -18.55 8.05
N LYS A 107 -4.01 -19.77 7.64
CA LYS A 107 -3.89 -20.25 6.26
C LYS A 107 -4.62 -19.34 5.33
#